data_AF-A0A1Y2L2C6-F1
#
_entry.id   AF-A0A1Y2L2C6-F1
#
_cell.length_a   1.000
_cell.length_b   1.000
_cell.length_c   1.000
_cell.angle_alpha   90.00
_cell.angle_beta   90.00
_cell.angle_gamma   90.00
#
_symmetry.space_group_name_H-M   'P 1'
#
loop_
_entity.id
_entity.type
_entity.pdbx_description
1 polymer ?
#
loop_
_entity_poly.entity_id
_entity_poly.type
_entity_poly.pdbx_seq_one_letter_code
_entity_poly.pdbx_strand_id
1 'polypeptide(L)'
;MIPIRKDFIFSATCHECGRALTSNVAVIALDDEGNELAFGPTCIRKVLDNAAEQKLKDIPDFTKAIKLTPISGKEKNSTLSEKSHLARADKLLKQKALTYLILRQEKVPGVSYEVLAEYLKKYKSGQDLTDGEIRHILNIERKFAGSRLGEKNLMTVYAYLRCIDQALPYIHEDKRNFLESIKKQLLTKYYLTSTQVEKTGEWISRVPGEIVLSGDGFFRN
;
A
#
# COMPACT_ATOMS: atom_id res chain seq x y z
N MET A 1 1.49 -20.80 5.85
CA MET A 1 1.79 -19.35 5.69
C MET A 1 1.41 -18.80 4.31
N ILE A 2 0.71 -17.66 4.25
CA ILE A 2 0.16 -17.07 3.02
C ILE A 2 0.47 -15.57 2.95
N PRO A 3 1.16 -15.05 1.92
CA PRO A 3 1.38 -13.62 1.78
C PRO A 3 0.08 -12.90 1.42
N ILE A 4 -0.19 -11.76 2.06
CA ILE A 4 -1.45 -11.02 1.90
C ILE A 4 -1.29 -9.59 1.39
N ARG A 5 -0.19 -8.90 1.71
CA ARG A 5 0.08 -7.54 1.20
C ARG A 5 1.55 -7.12 1.41
N LYS A 6 1.95 -6.06 0.71
CA LYS A 6 3.07 -5.21 1.13
C LYS A 6 2.55 -3.93 1.75
N ASP A 7 3.12 -3.54 2.87
CA ASP A 7 2.60 -2.43 3.66
C ASP A 7 3.73 -1.68 4.39
N PHE A 8 3.38 -0.49 4.88
CA PHE A 8 4.24 0.28 5.77
C PHE A 8 4.26 -0.36 7.15
N ILE A 9 5.46 -0.67 7.62
CA ILE A 9 5.71 -1.18 8.96
C ILE A 9 6.77 -0.29 9.60
N PHE A 10 6.61 0.06 10.87
CA PHE A 10 7.55 0.93 11.54
C PHE A 10 8.03 0.29 12.83
N SER A 11 9.33 0.40 13.11
CA SER A 11 9.96 -0.17 14.29
C SER A 11 9.71 -1.68 14.49
N ALA A 12 9.47 -2.42 13.41
CA ALA A 12 9.25 -3.86 13.46
C ALA A 12 10.51 -4.65 13.12
N THR A 13 10.53 -5.90 13.57
CA THR A 13 11.55 -6.89 13.25
C THR A 13 11.01 -7.91 12.26
N CYS A 14 11.85 -8.39 11.36
CA CYS A 14 11.53 -9.50 10.48
C CYS A 14 11.29 -10.75 11.33
N HIS A 15 10.15 -11.42 11.15
CA HIS A 15 9.82 -12.63 11.89
C HIS A 15 10.86 -13.75 11.68
N GLU A 16 11.29 -13.95 10.43
CA GLU A 16 12.26 -15.01 10.07
C GLU A 16 13.68 -14.81 10.63
N CYS A 17 14.23 -13.59 10.61
CA CYS A 17 15.65 -13.37 10.95
C CYS A 17 15.87 -12.49 12.19
N GLY A 18 14.80 -12.01 12.84
CA GLY A 18 14.86 -11.15 14.02
C GLY A 18 15.44 -9.75 13.80
N ARG A 19 15.94 -9.42 12.59
CA ARG A 19 16.56 -8.12 12.30
C ARG A 19 15.50 -7.03 12.12
N ALA A 20 15.84 -5.81 12.54
CA ALA A 20 15.00 -4.63 12.32
C ALA A 20 14.75 -4.38 10.82
N LEU A 21 13.51 -4.06 10.48
CA LEU A 21 13.07 -3.73 9.12
C LEU A 21 13.26 -2.24 8.85
N THR A 22 14.49 -1.85 8.52
CA THR A 22 14.91 -0.44 8.38
C THR A 22 14.33 0.29 7.18
N SER A 23 13.86 -0.44 6.15
CA SER A 23 13.16 0.15 5.00
C SER A 23 11.74 0.61 5.31
N ASN A 24 11.24 0.36 6.53
CA ASN A 24 9.88 0.65 6.97
C ASN A 24 8.78 0.06 6.06
N VAL A 25 9.11 -0.99 5.32
CA VAL A 25 8.22 -1.71 4.41
C VAL A 25 8.46 -3.20 4.60
N ALA A 26 7.38 -3.97 4.64
CA ALA A 26 7.44 -5.41 4.74
C ALA A 26 6.40 -6.10 3.86
N VAL A 27 6.68 -7.36 3.55
CA VAL A 27 5.63 -8.30 3.14
C VAL A 27 4.95 -8.80 4.41
N ILE A 28 3.64 -8.65 4.47
CA ILE A 28 2.79 -9.19 5.53
C ILE A 28 2.23 -10.53 5.06
N ALA A 29 2.36 -11.57 5.87
CA ALA A 29 1.83 -12.89 5.63
C ALA A 29 1.04 -13.39 6.84
N LEU A 30 0.04 -14.24 6.60
CA LEU A 30 -0.70 -14.95 7.65
C LEU A 30 -0.01 -16.27 7.94
N ASP A 31 0.22 -16.57 9.22
CA ASP A 31 0.55 -17.92 9.66
C ASP A 31 -0.69 -18.83 9.61
N ASP A 32 -0.53 -20.07 10.08
CA ASP A 32 -1.59 -21.07 10.04
C ASP A 32 -2.68 -20.82 11.12
N GLU A 33 -2.39 -19.95 12.10
CA GLU A 33 -3.34 -19.49 13.13
C GLU A 33 -4.08 -18.20 12.70
N GLY A 34 -3.68 -17.58 11.58
CA GLY A 34 -4.24 -16.34 11.07
C GLY A 34 -3.61 -15.07 11.65
N ASN A 35 -2.45 -15.16 12.31
CA ASN A 35 -1.71 -14.00 12.78
C ASN A 35 -0.93 -13.34 11.63
N GLU A 36 -0.90 -12.00 11.62
CA GLU A 36 -0.09 -11.25 10.66
C GLU A 36 1.37 -11.14 11.10
N LEU A 37 2.27 -11.64 10.25
CA LEU A 37 3.71 -11.64 10.47
C LEU A 37 4.42 -10.80 9.41
N ALA A 38 5.39 -10.00 9.84
CA ALA A 38 6.15 -9.10 8.96
C ALA A 38 7.48 -9.72 8.52
N PHE A 39 7.76 -9.65 7.22
CA PHE A 39 8.97 -10.21 6.63
C PHE A 39 9.67 -9.21 5.71
N GLY A 40 11.00 -9.25 5.74
CA GLY A 40 11.82 -8.63 4.71
C GLY A 40 11.67 -9.33 3.35
N PRO A 41 11.95 -8.63 2.23
CA PRO A 41 11.67 -9.13 0.88
C PRO A 41 12.44 -10.40 0.50
N THR A 42 13.62 -10.62 1.09
CA THR A 42 14.41 -11.85 0.88
C THR A 42 14.01 -12.95 1.86
N CYS A 43 13.64 -12.59 3.09
CA CYS A 43 13.31 -13.54 4.14
C CYS A 43 11.99 -14.25 3.87
N ILE A 44 10.98 -13.54 3.35
CA ILE A 44 9.69 -14.15 3.01
C ILE A 44 9.84 -15.32 2.02
N ARG A 45 10.78 -15.25 1.07
CA ARG A 45 10.98 -16.31 0.07
C ARG A 45 11.54 -17.61 0.66
N LYS A 46 12.14 -17.56 1.85
CA LYS A 46 12.70 -18.73 2.52
C LYS A 46 11.64 -19.57 3.21
N VAL A 47 10.51 -18.95 3.54
CA VAL A 47 9.46 -19.52 4.38
C VAL A 47 8.17 -19.81 3.61
N LEU A 48 8.09 -19.35 2.36
CA LEU A 48 6.98 -19.67 1.47
C LEU A 48 7.29 -20.93 0.67
N ASP A 49 6.26 -21.76 0.47
CA ASP A 49 6.32 -22.79 -0.56
C ASP A 49 6.25 -22.17 -1.97
N ASN A 50 6.51 -23.00 -3.00
CA ASN A 50 6.52 -22.56 -4.40
C ASN A 50 5.19 -21.92 -4.85
N ALA A 51 4.04 -22.37 -4.34
CA ALA A 51 2.74 -21.84 -4.73
C ALA A 51 2.47 -20.48 -4.07
N ALA A 52 2.83 -20.33 -2.79
CA ALA A 52 2.72 -19.09 -2.05
C ALA A 52 3.73 -18.04 -2.53
N GLU A 53 4.94 -18.44 -2.93
CA GLU A 53 5.93 -17.52 -3.50
C GLU A 53 5.42 -16.88 -4.79
N GLN A 54 4.73 -17.66 -5.65
CA GLN A 54 4.13 -17.12 -6.88
C GLN A 54 3.07 -16.04 -6.60
N LYS A 55 2.38 -16.11 -5.45
CA LYS A 55 1.37 -15.11 -5.04
C LYS A 55 1.99 -13.76 -4.64
N LEU A 56 3.29 -13.68 -4.34
CA LEU A 56 3.95 -12.41 -3.95
C LEU A 56 3.80 -11.28 -4.99
N LYS A 57 3.60 -11.63 -6.26
CA LYS A 57 3.38 -10.66 -7.34
C LYS A 57 1.94 -10.15 -7.40
N ASP A 58 1.02 -10.90 -6.82
CA ASP A 58 -0.43 -10.72 -6.94
C ASP A 58 -1.03 -9.99 -5.71
N ILE A 59 -0.30 -9.97 -4.59
CA ILE A 59 -0.75 -9.27 -3.36
C ILE A 59 -0.79 -7.75 -3.55
N PRO A 60 -1.76 -7.04 -2.94
CA PRO A 60 -1.77 -5.58 -2.87
C PRO A 60 -0.45 -5.00 -2.34
N ASP A 61 -0.01 -3.89 -2.92
CA ASP A 61 1.21 -3.19 -2.51
C ASP A 61 0.90 -1.72 -2.25
N PHE A 62 0.71 -1.40 -0.97
CA PHE A 62 0.34 -0.05 -0.52
C PHE A 62 1.54 0.90 -0.47
N THR A 63 2.74 0.40 -0.75
CA THR A 63 3.98 1.17 -0.67
C THR A 63 4.39 1.76 -2.02
N LYS A 64 3.65 1.47 -3.11
CA LYS A 64 3.94 1.99 -4.46
C LYS A 64 3.91 3.52 -4.57
N ALA A 65 3.24 4.22 -3.64
CA ALA A 65 3.21 5.69 -3.63
C ALA A 65 4.55 6.34 -3.21
N ILE A 66 5.47 5.57 -2.62
CA ILE A 66 6.79 6.09 -2.24
C ILE A 66 7.82 5.83 -3.34
N LYS A 67 8.75 6.78 -3.50
CA LYS A 67 9.95 6.53 -4.29
C LYS A 67 10.93 5.83 -3.36
N LEU A 68 10.96 4.50 -3.41
CA LEU A 68 12.08 3.74 -2.83
C LEU A 68 13.31 4.04 -3.68
N THR A 69 14.40 4.53 -3.09
CA THR A 69 15.71 4.51 -3.71
C THR A 69 15.99 3.07 -4.14
N PRO A 70 16.18 2.78 -5.44
CA PRO A 70 16.23 1.41 -5.90
C PRO A 70 17.50 0.72 -5.36
N ILE A 71 17.33 -0.40 -4.65
CA ILE A 71 18.39 -1.40 -4.61
C ILE A 71 18.45 -1.98 -6.02
N SER A 72 19.49 -1.61 -6.77
CA SER A 72 19.78 -2.03 -8.13
C SER A 72 19.42 -3.50 -8.39
N GLY A 73 18.32 -3.70 -9.11
CA GLY A 73 17.92 -4.98 -9.67
C GLY A 73 17.48 -4.76 -11.10
N LYS A 74 18.39 -5.05 -12.05
CA LYS A 74 18.14 -4.99 -13.49
C LYS A 74 16.85 -5.74 -13.84
N GLU A 75 15.85 -5.02 -14.35
CA GLU A 75 14.72 -5.63 -15.05
C GLU A 75 15.25 -6.31 -16.32
N LYS A 76 15.24 -7.65 -16.31
CA LYS A 76 15.47 -8.44 -17.52
C LYS A 76 14.17 -8.46 -18.32
N ASN A 77 14.20 -7.87 -19.50
CA ASN A 77 13.19 -8.07 -20.53
C ASN A 77 13.21 -9.53 -20.97
N SER A 78 12.17 -10.29 -20.62
CA SER A 78 11.89 -11.61 -21.18
C SER A 78 10.67 -11.53 -22.09
N THR A 79 10.86 -11.81 -23.37
CA THR A 79 9.82 -11.97 -24.37
C THR A 79 8.95 -13.17 -23.98
N LEU A 80 7.71 -12.93 -23.58
CA LEU A 80 6.79 -13.93 -23.05
C LEU A 80 5.63 -14.16 -24.04
N SER A 81 5.26 -15.43 -24.25
CA SER A 81 4.16 -15.90 -25.11
C SER A 81 2.81 -15.22 -24.79
N GLU A 82 1.96 -14.99 -25.80
CA GLU A 82 0.64 -14.33 -25.67
C GLU A 82 -0.25 -14.90 -24.54
N LYS A 83 -0.26 -16.23 -24.32
CA LYS A 83 -1.02 -16.85 -23.21
C LYS A 83 -0.50 -16.42 -21.83
N SER A 84 0.81 -16.28 -21.69
CA SER A 84 1.42 -15.78 -20.45
C SER A 84 1.22 -14.28 -20.25
N HIS A 85 1.02 -13.54 -21.34
CA HIS A 85 0.71 -12.12 -21.31
C HIS A 85 -0.71 -11.85 -20.79
N LEU A 86 -1.70 -12.63 -21.23
CA LEU A 86 -3.09 -12.53 -20.77
C LEU A 86 -3.23 -12.87 -19.28
N ALA A 87 -2.66 -14.00 -18.84
CA ALA A 87 -2.68 -14.39 -17.43
C ALA A 87 -1.98 -13.36 -16.51
N ARG A 88 -0.92 -12.71 -17.00
CA ARG A 88 -0.24 -11.63 -16.29
C ARG A 88 -1.09 -10.36 -16.20
N ALA A 89 -1.82 -10.03 -17.27
CA ALA A 89 -2.72 -8.88 -17.29
C ALA A 89 -3.86 -9.05 -16.28
N ASP A 90 -4.49 -10.24 -16.23
CA ASP A 90 -5.57 -10.54 -15.28
C ASP A 90 -5.10 -10.45 -13.82
N LYS A 91 -3.90 -10.97 -13.53
CA LYS A 91 -3.27 -10.85 -12.20
C LYS A 91 -3.06 -9.39 -11.79
N LEU A 92 -2.58 -8.55 -12.72
CA LEU A 92 -2.38 -7.13 -12.46
C LEU A 92 -3.72 -6.42 -12.19
N LEU A 93 -4.77 -6.76 -12.94
CA LEU A 93 -6.12 -6.24 -12.73
C LEU A 93 -6.70 -6.65 -11.37
N LYS A 94 -6.51 -7.92 -10.97
CA LYS A 94 -6.92 -8.41 -9.64
C LYS A 94 -6.17 -7.67 -8.53
N GLN A 95 -4.85 -7.53 -8.64
CA GLN A 95 -4.04 -6.78 -7.68
C GLN A 95 -4.54 -5.32 -7.55
N LYS A 96 -4.79 -4.66 -8.69
CA LYS A 96 -5.30 -3.29 -8.74
C LYS A 96 -6.66 -3.17 -8.05
N ALA A 97 -7.60 -4.06 -8.38
CA ALA A 97 -8.92 -4.09 -7.78
C ALA A 97 -8.86 -4.28 -6.26
N LEU A 98 -8.07 -5.25 -5.77
CA LEU A 98 -7.91 -5.50 -4.34
C LEU A 98 -7.25 -4.33 -3.61
N THR A 99 -6.25 -3.70 -4.23
CA THR A 99 -5.60 -2.50 -3.68
C THR A 99 -6.62 -1.38 -3.51
N TYR A 100 -7.42 -1.09 -4.55
CA TYR A 100 -8.46 -0.07 -4.49
C TYR A 100 -9.55 -0.39 -3.45
N LEU A 101 -10.00 -1.64 -3.40
CA LEU A 101 -10.98 -2.13 -2.44
C LEU A 101 -10.53 -1.88 -0.99
N ILE A 102 -9.32 -2.31 -0.65
CA ILE A 102 -8.76 -2.17 0.70
C ILE A 102 -8.49 -0.70 1.05
N LEU A 103 -8.03 0.11 0.08
CA LEU A 103 -7.86 1.55 0.28
C LEU A 103 -9.18 2.23 0.66
N ARG A 104 -10.26 1.93 -0.08
CA ARG A 104 -11.58 2.53 0.13
C ARG A 104 -12.24 2.09 1.43
N GLN A 105 -12.02 0.86 1.87
CA GLN A 105 -12.77 0.27 2.97
C GLN A 105 -12.02 0.22 4.30
N GLU A 106 -10.68 0.22 4.30
CA GLU A 106 -9.90 -0.02 5.53
C GLU A 106 -8.82 1.03 5.77
N LYS A 107 -8.04 1.34 4.75
CA LYS A 107 -6.79 2.07 4.93
C LYS A 107 -6.97 3.58 4.97
N VAL A 108 -7.96 4.10 4.25
CA VAL A 108 -8.30 5.53 4.27
C VAL A 108 -9.66 5.72 4.94
N PRO A 109 -9.72 6.39 6.11
CA PRO A 109 -10.98 6.67 6.78
C PRO A 109 -11.90 7.58 5.96
N GLY A 110 -13.21 7.42 6.11
CA GLY A 110 -14.21 8.35 5.55
C GLY A 110 -14.46 8.24 4.04
N VAL A 111 -13.86 7.25 3.36
CA VAL A 111 -14.04 7.01 1.93
C VAL A 111 -14.70 5.66 1.62
N SER A 112 -15.33 5.04 2.61
CA SER A 112 -16.06 3.78 2.43
C SER A 112 -17.22 3.93 1.46
N TYR A 113 -17.50 2.86 0.74
CA TYR A 113 -18.64 2.74 -0.15
C TYR A 113 -19.31 1.39 0.03
N GLU A 114 -20.61 1.38 0.29
CA GLU A 114 -21.37 0.21 0.73
C GLU A 114 -21.23 -0.99 -0.24
N VAL A 115 -21.33 -0.75 -1.54
CA VAL A 115 -21.15 -1.77 -2.58
C VAL A 115 -19.79 -2.48 -2.48
N LEU A 116 -18.75 -1.75 -2.09
CA LEU A 116 -17.41 -2.32 -1.92
C LEU A 116 -17.25 -3.04 -0.57
N ALA A 117 -18.06 -2.71 0.45
CA ALA A 117 -17.99 -3.36 1.76
C ALA A 117 -18.34 -4.85 1.67
N GLU A 118 -19.30 -5.22 0.82
CA GLU A 118 -19.66 -6.62 0.56
C GLU A 118 -18.50 -7.42 -0.04
N TYR A 119 -17.81 -6.85 -1.03
CA TYR A 119 -16.63 -7.48 -1.64
C TYR A 119 -15.47 -7.62 -0.65
N LEU A 120 -15.27 -6.63 0.22
CA LEU A 120 -14.26 -6.74 1.26
C LEU A 120 -14.60 -7.87 2.24
N LYS A 121 -15.86 -7.97 2.69
CA LYS A 121 -16.29 -9.04 3.59
C LYS A 121 -16.07 -10.42 2.97
N LYS A 122 -16.41 -10.59 1.70
CA LYS A 122 -16.15 -11.82 0.93
C LYS A 122 -14.65 -12.14 0.84
N TYR A 123 -13.84 -11.15 0.48
CA TYR A 123 -12.39 -11.31 0.40
C TYR A 123 -11.79 -11.73 1.75
N LYS A 124 -12.27 -11.14 2.86
CA LYS A 124 -11.82 -11.47 4.23
C LYS A 124 -12.26 -12.83 4.74
N SER A 125 -13.37 -13.38 4.26
CA SER A 125 -13.80 -14.73 4.63
C SER A 125 -13.03 -15.84 3.91
N GLY A 126 -11.99 -15.49 3.14
CA GLY A 126 -11.20 -16.43 2.35
C GLY A 126 -11.85 -16.84 1.04
N GLN A 127 -12.98 -16.22 0.67
CA GLN A 127 -13.62 -16.46 -0.63
C GLN A 127 -12.93 -15.63 -1.71
N ASP A 128 -12.58 -16.28 -2.83
CA ASP A 128 -12.07 -15.57 -3.99
C ASP A 128 -13.17 -14.69 -4.63
N LEU A 129 -12.79 -13.47 -4.99
CA LEU A 129 -13.63 -12.61 -5.81
C LEU A 129 -13.67 -13.15 -7.24
N THR A 130 -14.87 -13.22 -7.80
CA THR A 130 -15.13 -13.60 -9.19
C THR A 130 -14.65 -12.51 -10.15
N ASP A 131 -14.40 -12.87 -11.41
CA ASP A 131 -14.00 -11.91 -12.45
C ASP A 131 -15.03 -10.80 -12.67
N GLY A 132 -16.31 -11.09 -12.45
CA GLY A 132 -17.39 -10.10 -12.51
C GLY A 132 -17.27 -9.05 -11.41
N GLU A 133 -17.00 -9.49 -10.18
CA GLU A 133 -16.79 -8.61 -9.02
C GLU A 133 -15.51 -7.78 -9.18
N ILE A 134 -14.42 -8.40 -9.63
CA ILE A 134 -13.16 -7.69 -9.94
C ILE A 134 -13.41 -6.60 -11.00
N ARG A 135 -14.11 -6.93 -12.09
CA ARG A 135 -14.49 -5.95 -13.12
C ARG A 135 -15.37 -4.84 -12.55
N HIS A 136 -16.30 -5.14 -11.66
CA HIS A 136 -17.15 -4.13 -11.04
C HIS A 136 -16.34 -3.15 -10.18
N ILE A 137 -15.43 -3.65 -9.34
CA ILE A 137 -14.53 -2.82 -8.53
C ILE A 137 -13.70 -1.89 -9.44
N LEU A 138 -13.14 -2.42 -10.53
CA LEU A 138 -12.37 -1.63 -11.49
C LEU A 138 -13.21 -0.60 -12.24
N ASN A 139 -14.48 -0.90 -12.52
CA ASN A 139 -15.39 0.07 -13.12
C ASN A 139 -15.70 1.21 -12.16
N ILE A 140 -15.82 0.93 -10.85
CA ILE A 140 -15.96 1.97 -9.82
C ILE A 140 -14.68 2.80 -9.77
N GLU A 141 -13.50 2.17 -9.69
CA GLU A 141 -12.21 2.88 -9.70
C GLU A 141 -12.09 3.80 -10.91
N ARG A 142 -12.44 3.32 -12.11
CA ARG A 142 -12.39 4.12 -13.34
C ARG A 142 -13.29 5.36 -13.30
N LYS A 143 -14.46 5.28 -12.66
CA LYS A 143 -15.35 6.46 -12.48
C LYS A 143 -14.71 7.53 -11.59
N PHE A 144 -13.83 7.13 -10.68
CA PHE A 144 -13.12 8.02 -9.77
C PHE A 144 -11.66 8.26 -10.18
N ALA A 145 -11.21 7.72 -11.31
CA ALA A 145 -9.87 7.95 -11.82
C ALA A 145 -9.65 9.46 -12.03
N GLY A 146 -8.53 9.96 -11.53
CA GLY A 146 -8.27 11.40 -11.55
C GLY A 146 -9.17 12.22 -10.61
N SER A 147 -9.68 11.61 -9.52
CA SER A 147 -10.39 12.33 -8.45
C SER A 147 -9.77 12.02 -7.08
N ARG A 148 -10.26 12.69 -6.03
CA ARG A 148 -9.89 12.42 -4.63
C ARG A 148 -10.13 10.98 -4.18
N LEU A 149 -11.07 10.30 -4.83
CA LEU A 149 -11.45 8.92 -4.49
C LEU A 149 -10.83 7.89 -5.44
N GLY A 150 -9.95 8.31 -6.35
CA GLY A 150 -9.21 7.42 -7.23
C GLY A 150 -8.04 6.74 -6.50
N GLU A 151 -7.66 5.55 -6.96
CA GLU A 151 -6.64 4.72 -6.33
C GLU A 151 -5.33 5.47 -6.09
N LYS A 152 -4.81 6.17 -7.12
CA LYS A 152 -3.55 6.92 -7.04
C LYS A 152 -3.56 7.94 -5.91
N ASN A 153 -4.68 8.67 -5.76
CA ASN A 153 -4.83 9.67 -4.70
C ASN A 153 -4.92 9.01 -3.33
N LEU A 154 -5.75 7.99 -3.18
CA LEU A 154 -5.94 7.28 -1.90
C LEU A 154 -4.66 6.60 -1.43
N MET A 155 -3.87 6.04 -2.34
CA MET A 155 -2.57 5.45 -2.02
C MET A 155 -1.58 6.50 -1.51
N THR A 156 -1.60 7.69 -2.11
CA THR A 156 -0.79 8.83 -1.66
C THR A 156 -1.25 9.32 -0.28
N VAL A 157 -2.56 9.49 -0.08
CA VAL A 157 -3.14 9.85 1.22
C VAL A 157 -2.71 8.85 2.29
N TYR A 158 -2.86 7.55 2.02
CA TYR A 158 -2.48 6.49 2.95
C TYR A 158 -0.99 6.55 3.30
N ALA A 159 -0.10 6.68 2.30
CA ALA A 159 1.34 6.77 2.54
C ALA A 159 1.70 7.95 3.45
N TYR A 160 1.11 9.14 3.22
CA TYR A 160 1.32 10.30 4.07
C TYR A 160 0.78 10.08 5.49
N LEU A 161 -0.43 9.52 5.64
CA LEU A 161 -1.00 9.22 6.96
C LEU A 161 -0.06 8.30 7.77
N ARG A 162 0.43 7.22 7.15
CA ARG A 162 1.36 6.28 7.80
C ARG A 162 2.66 6.94 8.22
N CYS A 163 3.26 7.75 7.35
CA CYS A 163 4.52 8.43 7.66
C CYS A 163 4.35 9.53 8.71
N ILE A 164 3.23 10.27 8.69
CA ILE A 164 2.91 11.25 9.73
C ILE A 164 2.72 10.54 11.08
N ASP A 165 1.95 9.45 11.12
CA ASP A 165 1.74 8.68 12.35
C ASP A 165 3.06 8.20 12.96
N GLN A 166 4.01 7.78 12.10
CA GLN A 166 5.33 7.40 12.54
C GLN A 166 6.19 8.59 13.00
N ALA A 167 6.02 9.76 12.39
CA ALA A 167 6.80 10.94 12.70
C ALA A 167 6.42 11.59 14.04
N LEU A 168 5.11 11.60 14.36
CA LEU A 168 4.56 12.32 15.51
C LEU A 168 5.26 12.05 16.84
N PRO A 169 5.69 10.80 17.18
CA PRO A 169 6.41 10.54 18.42
C PRO A 169 7.80 11.21 18.52
N TYR A 170 8.46 11.52 17.40
CA TYR A 170 9.88 11.93 17.37
C TYR A 170 10.11 13.42 17.13
N ILE A 171 9.05 14.23 17.06
CA ILE A 171 9.14 15.66 16.74
C ILE A 171 8.75 16.56 17.91
N HIS A 172 9.40 17.72 17.98
CA HIS A 172 9.09 18.79 18.93
C HIS A 172 7.66 19.33 18.74
N GLU A 173 7.08 19.85 19.82
CA GLU A 173 5.67 20.25 19.93
C GLU A 173 5.20 21.22 18.83
N ASP A 174 5.98 22.26 18.51
CA ASP A 174 5.63 23.22 17.46
C ASP A 174 5.46 22.56 16.07
N LYS A 175 6.20 21.48 15.81
CA LYS A 175 6.15 20.73 14.54
C LYS A 175 5.07 19.66 14.56
N ARG A 176 4.75 19.14 15.74
CA ARG A 176 3.61 18.24 15.97
C ARG A 176 2.30 18.90 15.53
N ASN A 177 2.06 20.14 15.96
CA ASN A 177 0.87 20.90 15.58
C ASN A 177 0.70 21.04 14.05
N PHE A 178 1.82 21.26 13.34
CA PHE A 178 1.81 21.30 11.89
C PHE A 178 1.42 19.94 11.29
N LEU A 179 2.09 18.84 11.67
CA LEU A 179 1.78 17.52 11.11
C LEU A 179 0.36 17.04 11.47
N GLU A 180 -0.15 17.38 12.66
CA GLU A 180 -1.53 17.09 13.04
C GLU A 180 -2.53 17.86 12.15
N SER A 181 -2.23 19.11 11.80
CA SER A 181 -3.04 19.87 10.86
C SER A 181 -3.06 19.24 9.46
N ILE A 182 -1.91 18.73 8.99
CA ILE A 182 -1.78 18.01 7.72
C ILE A 182 -2.58 16.70 7.76
N LYS A 183 -2.46 15.94 8.85
CA LYS A 183 -3.23 14.71 9.08
C LYS A 183 -4.74 15.00 9.03
N LYS A 184 -5.21 16.04 9.72
CA LYS A 184 -6.61 16.46 9.69
C LYS A 184 -7.07 16.82 8.28
N GLN A 185 -6.24 17.52 7.51
CA GLN A 185 -6.57 17.83 6.12
C GLN A 185 -6.66 16.56 5.26
N LEU A 186 -5.72 15.61 5.40
CA LEU A 186 -5.76 14.34 4.69
C LEU A 186 -7.03 13.54 4.99
N LEU A 187 -7.48 13.54 6.24
CA LEU A 187 -8.69 12.83 6.67
C LEU A 187 -10.00 13.49 6.23
N THR A 188 -9.98 14.76 5.84
CA THR A 188 -11.21 15.52 5.51
C THR A 188 -11.29 15.93 4.05
N LYS A 189 -10.15 16.22 3.42
CA LYS A 189 -10.04 16.72 2.05
C LYS A 189 -9.37 15.72 1.12
N TYR A 190 -8.59 14.77 1.65
CA TYR A 190 -7.89 13.75 0.87
C TYR A 190 -6.90 14.31 -0.16
N TYR A 191 -6.36 15.52 0.04
CA TYR A 191 -5.28 16.08 -0.77
C TYR A 191 -4.45 17.07 0.03
N LEU A 192 -3.22 17.33 -0.45
CA LEU A 192 -2.34 18.38 0.04
C LEU A 192 -1.95 19.32 -1.11
N THR A 193 -1.71 20.58 -0.79
CA THR A 193 -1.10 21.53 -1.74
C THR A 193 0.38 21.24 -1.92
N SER A 194 0.99 21.77 -2.98
CA SER A 194 2.43 21.60 -3.24
C SER A 194 3.30 22.06 -2.05
N THR A 195 2.96 23.20 -1.43
CA THR A 195 3.66 23.71 -0.25
C THR A 195 3.50 22.78 0.97
N GLN A 196 2.33 22.16 1.14
CA GLN A 196 2.12 21.20 2.22
C GLN A 196 2.89 19.91 1.99
N VAL A 197 2.94 19.41 0.75
CA VAL A 197 3.76 18.27 0.34
C VAL A 197 5.23 18.51 0.68
N GLU A 198 5.78 19.64 0.24
CA GLU A 198 7.18 20.01 0.46
C GLU A 198 7.53 20.08 1.95
N LYS A 199 6.77 20.88 2.71
CA LYS A 199 7.00 21.05 4.16
C LYS A 199 6.81 19.74 4.92
N THR A 200 5.84 18.92 4.55
CA THR A 200 5.60 17.62 5.19
C THR A 200 6.75 16.66 4.91
N GLY A 201 7.26 16.63 3.68
CA GLY A 201 8.42 15.82 3.29
C GLY A 201 9.68 16.19 4.09
N GLU A 202 9.91 17.48 4.34
CA GLU A 202 11.04 17.96 5.15
C GLU A 202 11.00 17.45 6.60
N TRP A 203 9.81 17.32 7.19
CA TRP A 203 9.69 16.80 8.56
C TRP A 203 9.79 15.28 8.61
N ILE A 204 9.21 14.59 7.62
CA ILE A 204 9.22 13.13 7.56
C ILE A 204 10.62 12.59 7.25
N SER A 205 11.43 13.30 6.44
CA SER A 205 12.81 12.88 6.15
C SER A 205 13.73 12.87 7.37
N ARG A 206 13.33 13.53 8.46
CA ARG A 206 14.06 13.56 9.74
C ARG A 206 13.70 12.38 10.65
N VAL A 207 12.72 11.56 10.26
CA VAL A 207 12.30 10.35 10.97
C VAL A 207 13.14 9.16 10.49
N PRO A 208 13.58 8.25 11.37
CA PRO A 208 14.38 7.10 10.97
C PRO A 208 13.72 6.24 9.88
N GLY A 209 14.47 6.01 8.79
CA GLY A 209 14.12 5.15 7.67
C GLY A 209 13.99 5.92 6.35
N GLU A 210 14.42 5.30 5.25
CA GLU A 210 14.51 5.93 3.93
C GLU A 210 13.17 5.98 3.20
N ILE A 211 12.18 6.71 3.72
CA ILE A 211 10.92 6.94 3.01
C ILE A 211 10.92 8.34 2.39
N VAL A 212 10.95 8.38 1.06
CA VAL A 212 10.71 9.61 0.30
C VAL A 212 9.29 9.59 -0.26
N LEU A 213 8.45 10.48 0.27
CA LEU A 213 7.09 10.68 -0.21
C LEU A 213 7.09 11.54 -1.47
N SER A 214 6.34 11.12 -2.49
CA SER A 214 5.99 11.98 -3.61
C SER A 214 4.56 12.52 -3.45
N GLY A 215 4.36 13.81 -3.77
CA GLY A 215 3.03 14.40 -3.89
C GLY A 215 2.37 14.20 -5.26
N ASP A 216 3.05 13.56 -6.23
CA ASP A 216 2.58 13.43 -7.63
C ASP A 216 1.29 12.60 -7.77
N GLY A 217 0.94 11.83 -6.73
CA GLY A 217 -0.28 11.05 -6.70
C GLY A 217 -1.49 11.79 -6.16
N PHE A 218 -1.33 12.96 -5.53
CA PHE A 218 -2.47 13.76 -5.11
C PHE A 218 -3.28 14.27 -6.30
N PHE A 219 -4.60 14.26 -6.15
CA PHE A 219 -5.51 14.96 -7.03
C PHE A 219 -5.28 16.47 -6.90
N ARG A 220 -5.07 17.14 -8.04
CA ARG A 220 -4.94 18.60 -8.11
C ARG A 220 -6.26 19.14 -8.66
N ASN A 221 -6.91 19.99 -7.87
CA ASN A 221 -8.07 20.78 -8.30
C ASN A 221 -7.64 21.79 -9.38
#